data_AF-A0A959VKL8-F1
#
_entry.id   AF-A0A959VKL8-F1
#
_cell.length_a   1.000
_cell.length_b   1.000
_cell.length_c   1.000
_cell.angle_alpha   90.00
_cell.angle_beta   90.00
_cell.angle_gamma   90.00
#
_symmetry.space_group_name_H-M   'P 1'
#
loop_
_entity.id
_entity.type
_entity.pdbx_description
1 polymer ?
#
loop_
_entity_poly.entity_id
_entity_poly.type
_entity_poly.pdbx_seq_one_letter_code
_entity_poly.pdbx_strand_id
1 'polypeptide(L)'
;DVFTLRSRLGSLEGKRIWIVGDVLHSRVARSNIQAFTLMGASVTVCGPPTLIPRGIETSGCEVRHSLEELDSADVIYLLRMQRERMGENFVPSIREYARLFQINSRRLGPRQLVMHPGPVNRGIEIGSDVIDSEQSLIAEQVSSGLAVRMAILYELLTGDASADQAEPGGDGPVPIGEPA
;
A
#
# COMPACT_ATOMS: atom_id res chain seq x y z
N ASP A 1 -5.64 -1.53 1.69
CA ASP A 1 -4.95 -0.42 1.01
C ASP A 1 -5.34 -0.29 -0.45
N VAL A 2 -4.97 -1.22 -1.33
CA VAL A 2 -5.38 -1.19 -2.75
C VAL A 2 -6.89 -1.01 -2.90
N PHE A 3 -7.70 -1.79 -2.17
CA PHE A 3 -9.16 -1.68 -2.21
C PHE A 3 -9.63 -0.26 -1.88
N THR A 4 -9.16 0.31 -0.76
CA THR A 4 -9.48 1.68 -0.34
C THR A 4 -9.14 2.71 -1.42
N LEU A 5 -7.96 2.63 -2.02
CA LEU A 5 -7.55 3.56 -3.07
C LEU A 5 -8.38 3.38 -4.35
N ARG A 6 -8.66 2.14 -4.76
CA ARG A 6 -9.52 1.88 -5.93
C ARG A 6 -10.94 2.38 -5.70
N SER A 7 -11.51 2.21 -4.51
CA SER A 7 -12.82 2.76 -4.18
C SER A 7 -12.83 4.29 -4.24
N ARG A 8 -11.72 4.95 -3.85
CA ARG A 8 -11.63 6.42 -3.81
C ARG A 8 -11.27 7.06 -5.16
N LEU A 9 -10.43 6.40 -5.96
CA LEU A 9 -9.82 6.93 -7.19
C LEU A 9 -10.30 6.24 -8.47
N GLY A 10 -11.03 5.13 -8.36
CA GLY A 10 -11.42 4.25 -9.47
C GLY A 10 -10.28 3.35 -9.95
N SER A 11 -9.15 3.94 -10.31
CA SER A 11 -7.95 3.24 -10.78
C SER A 11 -6.67 3.76 -10.13
N LEU A 12 -5.67 2.89 -10.04
CA LEU A 12 -4.31 3.20 -9.61
C LEU A 12 -3.32 3.38 -10.77
N GLU A 13 -3.75 3.10 -12.01
CA GLU A 13 -2.92 3.27 -13.21
C GLU A 13 -2.40 4.71 -13.32
N GLY A 14 -1.08 4.86 -13.45
CA GLY A 14 -0.40 6.15 -13.56
C GLY A 14 -0.42 7.00 -12.29
N LYS A 15 -0.90 6.49 -11.15
CA LYS A 15 -0.86 7.22 -9.87
C LYS A 15 0.52 7.20 -9.25
N ARG A 16 0.93 8.34 -8.67
CA ARG A 16 2.19 8.47 -7.94
C ARG A 16 1.95 8.28 -6.44
N ILE A 17 2.44 7.18 -5.88
CA ILE A 17 2.24 6.83 -4.47
C ILE A 17 3.57 6.93 -3.72
N TRP A 18 3.62 7.81 -2.73
CA TRP A 18 4.78 7.98 -1.86
C TRP A 18 4.59 7.22 -0.55
N ILE A 19 5.47 6.27 -0.24
CA ILE A 19 5.50 5.54 1.03
C ILE A 19 6.57 6.17 1.92
N VAL A 20 6.18 6.80 3.02
CA VAL A 20 7.07 7.63 3.85
C VAL A 20 7.25 7.02 5.25
N GLY A 21 8.49 6.78 5.67
CA GLY A 21 8.85 6.43 7.05
C GLY A 21 9.78 5.21 7.20
N ASP A 22 9.53 4.37 8.22
CA ASP A 22 10.33 3.17 8.50
C ASP A 22 10.04 2.03 7.50
N VAL A 23 10.66 2.07 6.31
CA VAL A 23 10.52 1.02 5.30
C VAL A 23 11.31 -0.22 5.64
N LEU A 24 12.47 -0.05 6.30
CA LEU A 24 13.39 -1.12 6.69
C LEU A 24 12.65 -2.25 7.39
N HIS A 25 11.75 -1.88 8.30
CA HIS A 25 11.04 -2.86 9.11
C HIS A 25 9.54 -3.00 8.77
N SER A 26 9.06 -2.33 7.73
CA SER A 26 7.65 -2.35 7.38
C SER A 26 7.32 -3.48 6.41
N ARG A 27 6.65 -4.53 6.93
CA ARG A 27 6.01 -5.55 6.08
C ARG A 27 4.94 -4.93 5.16
N VAL A 28 4.27 -3.88 5.64
CA VAL A 28 3.22 -3.18 4.89
C VAL A 28 3.83 -2.49 3.67
N ALA A 29 4.98 -1.83 3.82
CA ALA A 29 5.67 -1.19 2.71
C ALA A 29 6.05 -2.21 1.64
N ARG A 30 6.65 -3.35 2.02
CA ARG A 30 7.01 -4.41 1.08
C ARG A 30 5.81 -4.93 0.28
N SER A 31 4.70 -5.25 0.95
CA SER A 31 3.47 -5.69 0.28
C SER A 31 2.86 -4.59 -0.59
N ASN A 32 2.86 -3.34 -0.13
CA ASN A 32 2.27 -2.22 -0.86
C ASN A 32 3.08 -1.82 -2.08
N ILE A 33 4.42 -1.88 -2.04
CA ILE A 33 5.25 -1.66 -3.24
C ILE A 33 4.81 -2.63 -4.34
N GLN A 34 4.80 -3.93 -4.04
CA GLN A 34 4.40 -4.95 -5.02
C GLN A 34 2.96 -4.75 -5.50
N ALA A 35 2.02 -4.56 -4.57
CA ALA A 35 0.60 -4.45 -4.91
C ALA A 35 0.28 -3.17 -5.70
N PHE A 36 0.90 -2.04 -5.38
CA PHE A 36 0.67 -0.79 -6.10
C PHE A 36 1.33 -0.81 -7.48
N THR A 37 2.57 -1.30 -7.59
CA THR A 37 3.24 -1.45 -8.88
C THR A 37 2.48 -2.41 -9.80
N LEU A 38 1.96 -3.53 -9.28
CA LEU A 38 1.11 -4.44 -10.04
C LEU A 38 -0.18 -3.79 -10.57
N MET A 39 -0.68 -2.77 -9.86
CA MET A 39 -1.88 -2.02 -10.24
C MET A 39 -1.58 -0.80 -11.13
N GLY A 40 -0.35 -0.69 -11.65
CA GLY A 40 0.06 0.37 -12.59
C GLY A 40 0.43 1.69 -11.93
N ALA A 41 0.57 1.75 -10.61
CA ALA A 41 1.05 2.94 -9.92
C ALA A 41 2.57 2.99 -9.91
N SER A 42 3.14 4.19 -9.97
CA SER A 42 4.56 4.41 -9.70
C SER A 42 4.75 4.65 -8.21
N VAL A 43 5.61 3.84 -7.58
CA VAL A 43 5.86 3.91 -6.14
C VAL A 43 7.18 4.60 -5.85
N THR A 44 7.16 5.57 -4.94
CA THR A 44 8.36 6.20 -4.38
C THR A 44 8.42 5.89 -2.90
N VAL A 45 9.54 5.34 -2.43
CA VAL A 45 9.84 5.16 -1.03
C VAL A 45 10.64 6.36 -0.54
N CYS A 46 10.25 6.94 0.59
CA CYS A 46 10.93 8.07 1.19
C CYS A 46 11.16 7.88 2.69
N GLY A 47 12.34 8.23 3.17
CA GLY A 47 12.67 8.19 4.59
C GLY A 47 14.15 8.42 4.88
N PRO A 48 14.53 8.49 6.17
CA PRO A 48 15.92 8.53 6.58
C PRO A 48 16.71 7.39 5.91
N PRO A 49 17.93 7.63 5.40
CA PRO A 49 18.72 6.60 4.69
C PRO A 49 18.89 5.30 5.48
N THR A 50 19.01 5.42 6.80
CA THR A 50 19.11 4.34 7.78
C THR A 50 17.84 3.49 7.93
N LEU A 51 16.69 4.00 7.48
CA LEU A 51 15.39 3.34 7.52
C LEU A 51 14.94 2.86 6.13
N ILE A 52 15.79 2.95 5.12
CA ILE A 52 15.53 2.40 3.79
C ILE A 52 16.41 1.16 3.58
N PRO A 53 15.83 -0.03 3.29
CA PRO A 53 16.63 -1.20 2.95
C PRO A 53 17.45 -0.96 1.68
N ARG A 54 18.71 -1.40 1.70
CA ARG A 54 19.55 -1.36 0.49
C ARG A 54 18.95 -2.24 -0.61
N GLY A 55 18.90 -1.72 -1.84
CA GLY A 55 18.41 -2.47 -3.00
C GLY A 55 16.89 -2.62 -3.05
N ILE A 56 16.13 -1.88 -2.24
CA ILE A 56 14.66 -1.89 -2.27
C ILE A 56 14.12 -1.49 -3.66
N GLU A 57 14.88 -0.75 -4.44
CA GLU A 57 14.60 -0.36 -5.83
C GLU A 57 14.30 -1.55 -6.73
N THR A 58 14.91 -2.72 -6.45
CA THR A 58 14.65 -3.97 -7.18
C THR A 58 13.20 -4.46 -7.05
N SER A 59 12.45 -3.94 -6.07
CA SER A 59 11.02 -4.20 -5.91
C SER A 59 10.13 -3.35 -6.82
N GLY A 60 10.71 -2.49 -7.68
CA GLY A 60 9.97 -1.66 -8.62
C GLY A 60 9.51 -0.32 -8.05
N CYS A 61 10.31 0.28 -7.15
CA CYS A 61 10.06 1.61 -6.59
C CYS A 61 11.28 2.53 -6.75
N GLU A 62 11.04 3.84 -6.78
CA GLU A 62 12.10 4.84 -6.62
C GLU A 62 12.41 5.08 -5.15
N VAL A 63 13.63 5.54 -4.84
CA VAL A 63 14.03 5.92 -3.48
C VAL A 63 14.34 7.42 -3.42
N ARG A 64 13.86 8.06 -2.36
CA ARG A 64 14.15 9.44 -1.99
C ARG A 64 14.48 9.53 -0.50
N HIS A 65 15.26 10.55 -0.12
CA HIS A 65 15.64 10.79 1.28
C HIS A 65 15.21 12.16 1.80
N SER A 66 14.51 12.94 0.97
CA SER A 66 13.90 14.22 1.33
C SER A 66 12.47 14.27 0.79
N LEU A 67 11.68 15.24 1.27
CA LEU A 67 10.31 15.49 0.82
C LEU A 67 10.24 16.60 -0.25
N GLU A 68 11.34 16.95 -0.90
CA GLU A 68 11.44 18.12 -1.82
C GLU A 68 10.58 17.98 -3.10
N GLU A 69 10.08 16.78 -3.39
CA GLU A 69 9.24 16.50 -4.56
C GLU A 69 7.87 15.91 -4.16
N LEU A 70 7.49 16.05 -2.88
CA LEU A 70 6.27 15.45 -2.35
C LEU A 70 5.01 15.94 -3.08
N ASP A 71 5.01 17.15 -3.63
CA ASP A 71 3.89 17.72 -4.41
C ASP A 71 3.54 16.90 -5.65
N SER A 72 4.49 16.08 -6.13
CA SER A 72 4.21 15.14 -7.22
C SER A 72 3.26 14.02 -6.80
N ALA A 73 3.20 13.64 -5.52
CA ALA A 73 2.42 12.50 -5.07
C ALA A 73 0.91 12.74 -5.24
N ASP A 74 0.18 11.73 -5.72
CA ASP A 74 -1.28 11.69 -5.62
C ASP A 74 -1.70 11.13 -4.25
N VAL A 75 -0.93 10.18 -3.72
CA VAL A 75 -1.18 9.51 -2.44
C VAL A 75 0.09 9.47 -1.62
N ILE A 76 0.00 9.83 -0.34
CA ILE A 76 1.06 9.73 0.64
C ILE A 76 0.67 8.68 1.68
N TYR A 77 1.37 7.56 1.65
CA TYR A 77 1.21 6.43 2.55
C TYR A 77 2.25 6.51 3.68
N LEU A 78 1.80 6.88 4.86
CA LEU A 78 2.67 7.07 6.03
C LEU A 78 2.86 5.76 6.77
N LEU A 79 4.08 5.52 7.21
CA LEU A 79 4.45 4.39 8.05
C LEU A 79 4.66 4.85 9.49
N ARG A 80 4.24 3.99 10.41
CA ARG A 80 4.40 4.22 11.84
C ARG A 80 5.89 4.28 12.20
N MET A 81 6.30 5.34 12.89
CA MET A 81 7.60 5.35 13.55
C MET A 81 7.55 4.57 14.87
N GLN A 82 8.31 3.49 14.94
CA GLN A 82 8.35 2.61 16.12
C GLN A 82 9.43 3.07 17.09
N ARG A 83 9.01 3.71 18.19
CA ARG A 83 9.89 4.22 19.25
C ARG A 83 10.70 3.11 19.91
N GLU A 84 10.11 1.92 20.00
CA GLU A 84 10.71 0.71 20.56
C GLU A 84 11.94 0.20 19.78
N ARG A 85 12.14 0.66 18.54
CA ARG A 85 13.27 0.25 17.68
C ARG A 85 14.41 1.26 17.65
N MET A 86 14.27 2.36 18.38
CA MET A 86 15.25 3.46 18.36
C MET A 86 16.50 3.19 19.20
N GLY A 87 16.54 2.12 19.99
CA GLY A 87 17.76 1.69 20.69
C GLY A 87 18.92 1.36 19.74
N GLU A 88 18.63 1.14 18.46
CA GLU A 88 19.60 0.85 17.40
C GLU A 88 20.09 2.12 16.65
N ASN A 89 19.77 3.33 17.13
CA ASN A 89 20.25 4.62 16.60
C ASN A 89 19.96 4.86 15.10
N PHE A 90 18.90 4.30 14.54
CA PHE A 90 18.53 4.55 13.14
C PHE A 90 18.22 6.02 12.85
N VAL A 91 17.70 6.77 13.82
CA VAL A 91 17.46 8.21 13.68
C VAL A 91 17.98 8.94 14.92
N PRO A 92 18.49 10.18 14.81
CA PRO A 92 19.09 10.84 15.97
C PRO A 92 18.04 11.20 17.03
N SER A 93 16.80 11.53 16.63
CA SER A 93 15.66 11.66 17.54
C SER A 93 14.30 11.61 16.82
N ILE A 94 13.23 11.28 17.56
CA ILE A 94 11.84 11.43 17.08
C ILE A 94 11.53 12.88 16.68
N ARG A 95 12.07 13.85 17.42
CA ARG A 95 11.84 15.27 17.16
C ARG A 95 12.43 15.68 15.81
N GLU A 96 13.62 15.18 15.49
CA GLU A 96 14.25 15.42 14.20
C GLU A 96 13.49 14.73 13.07
N TYR A 97 13.09 13.46 13.26
CA TYR A 97 12.25 12.77 12.30
C TYR A 97 10.97 13.57 12.01
N ALA A 98 10.24 13.99 13.06
CA ALA A 98 9.02 14.78 12.89
C ALA A 98 9.29 16.11 12.16
N ARG A 99 10.40 16.79 12.46
CA ARG A 99 10.76 18.03 11.75
C ARG A 99 10.97 17.79 10.26
N LEU A 100 11.64 16.71 9.89
CA LEU A 100 12.05 16.43 8.51
C LEU A 100 10.95 15.74 7.68
N PHE A 101 10.25 14.77 8.26
CA PHE A 101 9.39 13.82 7.55
C PHE A 101 7.91 13.85 7.95
N GLN A 102 7.51 14.60 8.98
CA GLN A 102 6.09 14.71 9.32
C GLN A 102 5.30 15.31 8.16
N ILE A 103 4.16 14.69 7.84
CA ILE A 103 3.18 15.27 6.94
C ILE A 103 2.11 16.01 7.74
N ASN A 104 1.99 17.31 7.48
CA ASN A 104 1.00 18.22 8.06
C ASN A 104 0.38 19.07 6.94
N SER A 105 -0.65 19.87 7.25
CA SER A 105 -1.36 20.71 6.28
C SER A 105 -0.47 21.66 5.49
N ARG A 106 0.70 22.05 6.02
CA ARG A 106 1.63 22.95 5.31
C ARG A 106 2.38 22.24 4.18
N ARG A 107 2.54 20.93 4.27
CA ARG A 107 3.21 20.10 3.25
C ARG A 107 2.24 19.37 2.34
N LEU A 108 0.96 19.35 2.69
CA LEU A 108 -0.04 18.60 1.95
C LEU A 108 -0.68 19.51 0.90
N GLY A 109 -0.54 19.13 -0.37
CA GLY A 109 -1.23 19.77 -1.48
C GLY A 109 -2.73 19.47 -1.44
N PRO A 110 -3.59 20.34 -2.02
CA PRO A 110 -5.04 20.29 -1.84
C PRO A 110 -5.74 19.05 -2.43
N ARG A 111 -5.06 18.30 -3.30
CA ARG A 111 -5.62 17.13 -4.01
C ARG A 111 -4.97 15.81 -3.60
N GLN A 112 -3.98 15.86 -2.70
CA GLN A 112 -3.28 14.67 -2.25
C GLN A 112 -4.14 13.90 -1.26
N LEU A 113 -4.00 12.58 -1.23
CA LEU A 113 -4.65 11.72 -0.25
C LEU A 113 -3.62 11.16 0.72
N VAL A 114 -4.01 10.93 1.97
CA VAL A 114 -3.13 10.42 3.02
C VAL A 114 -3.66 9.10 3.57
N MET A 115 -2.77 8.13 3.74
CA MET A 115 -3.07 6.82 4.30
C MET A 115 -2.07 6.45 5.39
N HIS A 116 -2.48 5.61 6.33
CA HIS A 116 -1.60 5.07 7.37
C HIS A 116 -2.18 3.74 7.91
N PRO A 117 -1.39 2.66 8.04
CA PRO A 117 -1.89 1.32 8.42
C PRO A 117 -2.37 1.20 9.88
N GLY A 118 -2.28 2.27 10.65
CA GLY A 118 -2.40 2.29 12.12
C GLY A 118 -1.41 1.39 12.90
N PRO A 119 -1.36 1.52 14.24
CA PRO A 119 -1.83 2.67 15.00
C PRO A 119 -0.97 3.92 14.70
N VAL A 120 -1.60 5.09 14.67
CA VAL A 120 -0.97 6.35 14.29
C VAL A 120 -0.30 7.02 15.49
N ASN A 121 0.93 7.51 15.34
CA ASN A 121 1.53 8.44 16.29
C ASN A 121 1.29 9.89 15.85
N ARG A 122 0.28 10.52 16.45
CA ARG A 122 -0.04 11.93 16.19
C ARG A 122 1.13 12.83 16.59
N GLY A 123 1.49 13.78 15.72
CA GLY A 123 2.59 14.71 15.94
C GLY A 123 3.99 14.13 15.69
N ILE A 124 4.10 12.89 15.19
CA ILE A 124 5.37 12.30 14.74
C ILE A 124 5.36 12.17 13.22
N GLU A 125 4.82 11.09 12.65
CA GLU A 125 4.74 10.90 11.21
C GLU A 125 3.65 11.73 10.54
N ILE A 126 2.60 12.10 11.28
CA ILE A 126 1.45 12.84 10.76
C ILE A 126 0.98 13.89 11.76
N GLY A 127 0.64 15.08 11.26
CA GLY A 127 0.02 16.16 12.03
C GLY A 127 -1.44 15.84 12.35
N SER A 128 -1.92 16.25 13.54
CA SER A 128 -3.32 16.02 13.95
C SER A 128 -4.33 16.64 12.99
N ASP A 129 -3.97 17.79 12.42
CA ASP A 129 -4.73 18.51 11.39
C ASP A 129 -4.97 17.69 10.11
N VAL A 130 -4.01 16.83 9.73
CA VAL A 130 -4.16 15.98 8.54
C VAL A 130 -5.00 14.74 8.83
N ILE A 131 -4.83 14.12 10.00
CA ILE A 131 -5.55 12.88 10.34
C ILE A 131 -7.06 13.07 10.23
N ASP A 132 -7.55 14.21 10.73
CA ASP A 132 -8.98 14.51 10.84
C ASP A 132 -9.52 15.26 9.60
N SER A 133 -8.73 15.37 8.53
CA SER A 133 -9.09 16.04 7.27
C SER A 133 -9.77 15.10 6.27
N GLU A 134 -10.50 15.67 5.30
CA GLU A 134 -11.11 14.92 4.18
C GLU A 134 -10.10 14.23 3.26
N GLN A 135 -8.82 14.62 3.34
CA GLN A 135 -7.73 14.01 2.57
C GLN A 135 -7.23 12.71 3.21
N SER A 136 -7.59 12.45 4.49
CA SER A 136 -7.22 11.25 5.23
C SER A 136 -8.15 10.10 4.91
N LEU A 137 -7.59 8.97 4.49
CA LEU A 137 -8.32 7.73 4.20
C LEU A 137 -8.17 6.66 5.31
N ILE A 138 -7.68 7.05 6.48
CA ILE A 138 -7.32 6.10 7.55
C ILE A 138 -8.57 5.37 8.08
N ALA A 139 -9.70 6.07 8.23
CA ALA A 139 -10.96 5.46 8.67
C ALA A 139 -11.52 4.49 7.60
N GLU A 140 -11.39 4.85 6.33
CA GLU A 140 -11.76 4.05 5.17
C GLU A 140 -10.89 2.80 5.07
N GLN A 141 -9.60 2.87 5.42
CA GLN A 141 -8.74 1.68 5.51
C GLN A 141 -9.25 0.67 6.54
N VAL A 142 -9.70 1.14 7.71
CA VAL A 142 -10.27 0.26 8.74
C VAL A 142 -11.52 -0.44 8.23
N SER A 143 -12.45 0.33 7.65
CA SER A 143 -13.71 -0.19 7.10
C SER A 143 -13.47 -1.15 5.93
N SER A 144 -12.59 -0.76 5.00
CA SER A 144 -12.14 -1.60 3.88
C SER A 144 -11.50 -2.90 4.35
N GLY A 145 -10.72 -2.84 5.43
CA GLY A 145 -10.06 -4.01 5.99
C GLY A 145 -11.04 -5.07 6.48
N LEU A 146 -12.21 -4.69 6.99
CA LEU A 146 -13.25 -5.65 7.35
C LEU A 146 -13.78 -6.36 6.10
N ALA A 147 -14.20 -5.60 5.09
CA ALA A 147 -14.77 -6.13 3.86
C ALA A 147 -13.78 -7.07 3.13
N VAL A 148 -12.52 -6.65 3.00
CA VAL A 148 -11.48 -7.46 2.34
C VAL A 148 -11.20 -8.75 3.10
N ARG A 149 -11.16 -8.73 4.44
CA ARG A 149 -10.96 -9.95 5.23
C ARG A 149 -12.14 -10.90 5.11
N MET A 150 -13.36 -10.38 5.11
CA MET A 150 -14.56 -11.20 4.86
C MET A 150 -14.51 -11.87 3.48
N ALA A 151 -14.13 -11.12 2.44
CA ALA A 151 -13.98 -11.66 1.09
C ALA A 151 -12.91 -12.75 1.01
N ILE A 152 -11.73 -12.53 1.62
CA ILE A 152 -10.66 -13.52 1.67
C ILE A 152 -11.11 -14.79 2.41
N LEU A 153 -11.75 -14.65 3.57
CA LEU A 153 -12.24 -15.81 4.33
C LEU A 153 -13.34 -16.55 3.59
N TYR A 154 -14.27 -15.83 2.96
CA TYR A 154 -15.31 -16.43 2.14
C TYR A 154 -14.68 -17.27 1.03
N GLU A 155 -13.77 -16.69 0.24
CA GLU A 155 -13.08 -17.39 -0.85
C GLU A 155 -12.36 -18.65 -0.36
N LEU A 156 -11.62 -18.56 0.75
CA LEU A 156 -10.89 -19.70 1.30
C LEU A 156 -11.81 -20.80 1.88
N LEU A 157 -13.01 -20.45 2.34
CA LEU A 157 -13.96 -21.40 2.94
C LEU A 157 -14.94 -21.98 1.93
N THR A 158 -15.19 -21.30 0.80
CA THR A 158 -16.11 -21.74 -0.25
C THR A 158 -15.42 -22.16 -1.54
N GLY A 159 -14.11 -21.89 -1.69
CA GLY A 159 -13.33 -22.03 -2.91
C GLY A 159 -12.99 -23.46 -3.37
N ASP A 160 -13.46 -24.49 -2.66
CA ASP A 160 -13.22 -25.91 -3.00
C ASP A 160 -14.43 -26.62 -3.64
N ALA A 161 -15.39 -25.89 -4.22
CA ALA A 161 -16.56 -26.50 -4.89
C ALA A 161 -16.50 -26.51 -6.43
N SER A 162 -15.45 -25.96 -7.06
CA SER A 162 -15.46 -25.79 -8.54
C SER A 162 -14.14 -26.09 -9.26
N ALA A 163 -13.11 -26.58 -8.55
CA ALA A 163 -11.82 -26.90 -9.17
C ALA A 163 -11.68 -28.37 -9.62
N ASP A 164 -12.66 -29.24 -9.35
CA ASP A 164 -12.53 -30.70 -9.54
C ASP A 164 -13.45 -31.29 -10.64
N GLN A 165 -13.83 -30.51 -11.65
CA GLN A 165 -14.60 -31.00 -12.82
C GLN A 165 -13.91 -30.73 -14.17
N ALA A 166 -12.58 -30.81 -14.23
CA ALA A 166 -11.90 -31.02 -15.50
C ALA A 166 -11.69 -32.53 -15.70
N GLU A 167 -12.75 -33.25 -16.09
CA GLU A 167 -12.59 -34.61 -16.60
C GLU A 167 -11.75 -34.59 -17.89
N PRO A 168 -10.79 -35.52 -18.07
CA PRO A 168 -10.13 -35.71 -19.35
C PRO A 168 -11.15 -36.30 -20.33
N GLY A 169 -11.42 -35.56 -21.41
CA GLY A 169 -12.45 -35.84 -22.39
C GLY A 169 -12.50 -37.30 -22.84
N GLY A 170 -13.66 -37.92 -22.59
CA GLY A 170 -14.08 -39.16 -23.21
C GLY A 170 -14.26 -38.99 -24.72
N ASP A 171 -13.76 -39.99 -25.43
CA ASP A 171 -13.84 -40.20 -26.87
C ASP A 171 -15.28 -39.99 -27.38
N GLY A 172 -15.46 -39.04 -28.30
CA GLY A 172 -16.76 -38.74 -28.89
C GLY A 172 -17.25 -39.88 -29.80
N PRO A 173 -18.57 -40.06 -29.96
CA PRO A 173 -19.10 -41.15 -30.79
C PRO A 173 -18.78 -40.95 -32.27
N VAL A 174 -18.31 -42.03 -32.90
CA VAL A 174 -17.95 -42.18 -34.32
C VAL A 174 -19.15 -41.80 -35.23
N PRO A 175 -18.95 -41.03 -36.32
CA PRO A 175 -20.03 -40.56 -37.17
C PRO A 175 -20.62 -41.68 -38.04
N ILE A 176 -21.95 -41.65 -38.16
CA ILE A 176 -22.76 -42.56 -38.99
C ILE A 176 -22.74 -42.04 -40.44
N GLY A 177 -22.23 -42.86 -41.36
CA GLY A 177 -22.42 -42.73 -42.81
C GLY A 177 -23.17 -43.94 -43.33
N GLU A 178 -24.34 -43.71 -43.93
CA GLU A 178 -25.25 -44.70 -44.54
C GLU A 178 -24.91 -44.96 -46.03
N PRO A 179 -25.51 -45.99 -46.68
CA PRO A 179 -24.80 -46.91 -47.57
C PRO A 179 -24.99 -46.67 -49.08
N ALA A 180 -24.08 -47.25 -49.87
CA ALA A 180 -24.34 -48.06 -51.07
C ALA A 180 -23.10 -48.91 -51.39
#